data_AF-A0A420D784-F1
#
_entry.id   AF-A0A420D784-F1
#
_cell.length_a   1.000
_cell.length_b   1.000
_cell.length_c   1.000
_cell.angle_alpha   90.00
_cell.angle_beta   90.00
_cell.angle_gamma   90.00
#
_symmetry.space_group_name_H-M   'P 1'
#
loop_
_entity.id
_entity.type
_entity.pdbx_description
1 polymer ?
#
loop_
_entity_poly.entity_id
_entity_poly.type
_entity_poly.pdbx_seq_one_letter_code
_entity_poly.pdbx_strand_id
1 'polypeptide(L)'
;MSERRNRLDWRVTLGITIVADLVLFPMILTALEAPILSRGVSFLTAYAVSQMLRATTGLGKSPGAILQVPGLWPLLAITGLINFGLFGILNARAPEIQPILHLLLAWAASLLFIAFGVYRIKRFR
;
A
#
# COMPACT_ATOMS: atom_id res chain seq x y z
N MET A 1 -5.23 3.82 -27.39
CA MET A 1 -5.54 2.68 -26.50
C MET A 1 -4.56 2.48 -25.33
N SER A 2 -3.35 3.07 -25.30
CA SER A 2 -2.33 2.79 -24.27
C SER A 2 -2.58 3.43 -22.88
N GLU A 3 -3.24 4.59 -22.78
CA GLU A 3 -3.43 5.28 -21.48
C GLU A 3 -4.44 4.61 -20.53
N ARG A 4 -5.55 4.05 -21.04
CA ARG A 4 -6.57 3.39 -20.19
C ARG A 4 -6.03 2.12 -19.55
N ARG A 5 -5.23 1.34 -20.29
CA ARG A 5 -4.52 0.15 -19.81
C ARG A 5 -3.50 0.51 -18.72
N ASN A 6 -2.70 1.56 -18.95
CA ASN A 6 -1.76 2.11 -17.98
C ASN A 6 -2.38 2.58 -16.65
N ARG A 7 -3.63 3.07 -16.64
CA ARG A 7 -4.35 3.49 -15.42
C ARG A 7 -4.95 2.32 -14.64
N LEU A 8 -5.32 1.25 -15.33
CA LEU A 8 -5.87 0.04 -14.73
C LEU A 8 -4.76 -0.74 -13.99
N ASP A 9 -3.54 -0.75 -14.55
CA ASP A 9 -2.44 -1.62 -14.13
C ASP A 9 -1.87 -1.33 -12.73
N TRP A 10 -1.57 -0.08 -12.36
CA TRP A 10 -1.01 0.20 -11.02
C TRP A 10 -2.04 0.05 -9.90
N ARG A 11 -3.33 0.26 -10.21
CA ARG A 11 -4.44 0.06 -9.27
C ARG A 11 -4.61 -1.41 -8.93
N VAL A 12 -4.35 -2.31 -9.88
CA VAL A 12 -4.35 -3.76 -9.65
C VAL A 12 -3.25 -4.14 -8.66
N THR A 13 -2.00 -3.70 -8.88
CA THR A 13 -0.89 -3.99 -7.96
C THR A 13 -1.17 -3.43 -6.55
N LEU A 14 -1.72 -2.21 -6.46
CA LEU A 14 -2.10 -1.62 -5.17
C LEU A 14 -3.22 -2.42 -4.49
N GLY A 15 -4.28 -2.76 -5.23
CA GLY A 15 -5.40 -3.55 -4.73
C GLY A 15 -4.96 -4.90 -4.21
N ILE A 16 -4.13 -5.62 -4.96
CA ILE A 16 -3.54 -6.90 -4.53
C ILE A 16 -2.70 -6.69 -3.26
N THR A 17 -1.87 -5.65 -3.21
CA THR A 17 -1.07 -5.34 -2.01
C THR A 17 -1.97 -5.12 -0.81
N ILE A 18 -3.05 -4.35 -0.94
CA ILE A 18 -4.00 -4.08 0.16
C ILE A 18 -4.67 -5.38 0.62
N VAL A 19 -5.21 -6.17 -0.31
CA VAL A 19 -5.91 -7.41 0.03
C VAL A 19 -4.96 -8.40 0.70
N ALA A 20 -3.76 -8.58 0.14
CA ALA A 20 -2.75 -9.45 0.74
C ALA A 20 -2.35 -8.97 2.14
N ASP A 21 -2.18 -7.66 2.33
CA ASP A 21 -1.80 -7.06 3.61
C ASP A 21 -2.89 -7.25 4.68
N LEU A 22 -4.16 -7.02 4.33
CA LEU A 22 -5.29 -7.23 5.23
C LEU A 22 -5.47 -8.69 5.64
N VAL A 23 -5.10 -9.64 4.77
CA VAL A 23 -5.14 -11.09 5.06
C VAL A 23 -3.93 -11.53 5.88
N LEU A 24 -2.73 -11.07 5.51
CA LEU A 24 -1.48 -11.49 6.14
C LEU A 24 -1.29 -10.87 7.52
N PHE A 25 -1.72 -9.63 7.73
CA PHE A 25 -1.47 -8.92 8.98
C PHE A 25 -2.02 -9.66 10.21
N PRO A 26 -3.29 -10.12 10.25
CA PRO A 26 -3.79 -10.91 11.38
C PRO A 26 -2.96 -12.17 11.63
N MET A 27 -2.58 -12.91 10.57
CA MET A 27 -1.80 -14.15 10.68
C MET A 27 -0.40 -13.90 11.26
N ILE A 28 0.26 -12.84 10.80
CA ILE A 28 1.59 -12.46 11.28
C ILE A 28 1.50 -11.92 12.71
N LEU A 29 0.46 -11.14 13.01
CA LEU A 29 0.23 -10.60 14.35
C LEU A 29 0.05 -11.73 15.37
N THR A 30 -0.71 -12.77 15.02
CA THR A 30 -0.89 -13.95 15.88
C THR A 30 0.41 -14.74 16.08
N ALA A 31 1.35 -14.67 15.13
CA ALA A 31 2.60 -15.42 15.20
C ALA A 31 3.72 -14.66 15.93
N LEU A 32 3.78 -13.34 15.79
CA LEU A 32 4.86 -12.50 16.33
C LEU A 32 4.49 -11.79 17.63
N GLU A 33 3.20 -11.62 17.92
CA GLU A 33 2.67 -10.85 19.07
C GLU A 33 3.23 -9.42 19.20
N ALA A 34 3.80 -8.89 18.11
CA ALA A 34 4.45 -7.60 18.06
C ALA A 34 3.80 -6.74 16.96
N PRO A 35 2.85 -5.84 17.28
CA PRO A 35 2.04 -5.15 16.28
C PRO A 35 2.86 -4.36 15.24
N ILE A 36 3.89 -3.64 15.68
CA ILE A 36 4.74 -2.81 14.79
C ILE A 36 5.60 -3.68 13.87
N LEU A 37 6.22 -4.74 14.40
CA LEU A 37 6.99 -5.68 13.59
C LEU A 37 6.07 -6.41 12.60
N SER A 38 4.89 -6.85 13.07
CA SER A 38 3.88 -7.52 12.25
C SER A 38 3.39 -6.61 11.12
N ARG A 39 3.22 -5.31 11.38
CA ARG A 39 2.89 -4.32 10.36
C ARG A 39 3.98 -4.22 9.29
N GLY A 40 5.25 -4.14 9.69
CA GLY A 40 6.37 -4.08 8.76
C GLY A 40 6.46 -5.31 7.88
N VAL A 41 6.41 -6.50 8.50
CA VAL A 41 6.48 -7.78 7.79
C VAL A 41 5.28 -7.95 6.85
N SER A 42 4.05 -7.73 7.32
CA SER A 42 2.85 -7.84 6.49
C SER A 42 2.90 -6.92 5.27
N PHE A 43 3.29 -5.66 5.44
CA PHE A 43 3.36 -4.71 4.33
C PHE A 43 4.38 -5.13 3.26
N LEU A 44 5.57 -5.53 3.70
CA LEU A 44 6.64 -5.96 2.81
C LEU A 44 6.29 -7.26 2.10
N THR A 45 5.74 -8.24 2.81
CA THR A 45 5.29 -9.52 2.24
C THR A 45 4.15 -9.31 1.26
N ALA A 46 3.16 -8.48 1.59
CA ALA A 46 2.05 -8.16 0.71
C ALA A 46 2.53 -7.46 -0.58
N TYR A 47 3.48 -6.54 -0.45
CA TYR A 47 4.12 -5.93 -1.62
C TYR A 47 4.86 -6.97 -2.45
N ALA A 48 5.67 -7.84 -1.83
CA ALA A 48 6.38 -8.91 -2.54
C ALA A 48 5.42 -9.85 -3.29
N VAL A 49 4.32 -10.26 -2.65
CA VAL A 49 3.25 -11.06 -3.27
C VAL A 49 2.67 -10.35 -4.49
N SER A 50 2.38 -9.05 -4.40
CA SER A 50 1.88 -8.28 -5.54
C SER A 50 2.91 -8.17 -6.67
N GLN A 51 4.21 -8.10 -6.34
CA GLN A 51 5.28 -8.11 -7.34
C GLN A 51 5.41 -9.47 -8.05
N MET A 52 5.30 -10.58 -7.30
CA MET A 52 5.35 -11.94 -7.84
C MET A 52 4.14 -12.22 -8.73
N LEU A 53 2.95 -11.82 -8.31
CA LEU A 53 1.73 -11.91 -9.13
C LEU A 53 1.86 -11.13 -10.42
N ARG A 54 2.38 -9.90 -10.37
CA ARG A 54 2.68 -9.15 -11.60
C ARG A 54 3.68 -9.92 -12.48
N ALA A 55 4.79 -10.40 -11.92
CA ALA A 55 5.84 -11.06 -12.69
C ALA A 55 5.33 -12.31 -13.42
N THR A 56 4.40 -13.05 -12.82
CA THR A 56 3.83 -14.28 -13.38
C THR A 56 2.67 -14.04 -14.35
N THR A 57 1.84 -13.04 -14.10
CA THR A 57 0.62 -12.77 -14.89
C THR A 57 0.76 -11.65 -15.92
N GLY A 58 1.83 -10.85 -15.82
CA GLY A 58 1.99 -9.60 -16.57
C GLY A 58 1.02 -8.48 -16.17
N LEU A 59 0.19 -8.67 -15.12
CA LEU A 59 -0.79 -7.69 -14.67
C LEU A 59 -0.15 -6.63 -13.78
N GLY A 60 -0.13 -5.38 -14.24
CA GLY A 60 0.41 -4.25 -13.47
C GLY A 60 1.67 -3.63 -14.07
N LYS A 61 2.09 -2.48 -13.51
CA LYS A 61 3.33 -1.81 -13.94
C LYS A 61 4.54 -2.39 -13.21
N SER A 62 5.64 -2.52 -13.94
CA SER A 62 6.95 -2.80 -13.33
C SER A 62 7.37 -1.63 -12.44
N PRO A 63 8.18 -1.87 -11.39
CA PRO A 63 8.68 -0.80 -10.53
C PRO A 63 9.47 0.23 -11.32
N GLY A 64 10.24 -0.20 -12.33
CA GLY A 64 10.96 0.69 -13.24
C GLY A 64 10.02 1.64 -14.00
N ALA A 65 8.86 1.16 -14.46
CA ALA A 65 7.87 2.01 -15.13
C ALA A 65 7.17 3.01 -14.19
N ILE A 66 7.17 2.76 -12.87
CA ILE A 66 6.67 3.69 -11.86
C ILE A 66 7.69 4.82 -11.65
N LEU A 67 8.99 4.49 -11.60
CA LEU A 67 10.08 5.46 -11.46
C LEU A 67 10.15 6.44 -12.64
N GLN A 68 9.71 6.02 -13.82
CA GLN A 68 9.64 6.87 -15.02
C GLN A 68 8.49 7.89 -15.01
N VAL A 69 7.57 7.84 -14.04
CA VAL A 69 6.47 8.81 -13.93
C VAL A 69 6.85 9.89 -12.91
N PRO A 70 7.25 11.11 -13.35
CA PRO A 70 7.57 12.21 -12.45
C PRO A 70 6.46 12.43 -11.43
N GLY A 71 6.84 12.46 -10.14
CA GLY A 71 5.92 12.66 -9.01
C GLY A 71 5.22 11.41 -8.49
N LEU A 72 5.20 10.29 -9.21
CA LEU A 72 4.52 9.07 -8.74
C LEU A 72 5.32 8.32 -7.67
N TRP A 73 6.63 8.19 -7.86
CA TRP A 73 7.52 7.59 -6.85
C TRP A 73 7.46 8.29 -5.49
N PRO A 74 7.67 9.62 -5.38
CA PRO A 74 7.59 10.29 -4.09
C PRO A 74 6.19 10.22 -3.48
N LEU A 75 5.14 10.22 -4.32
CA LEU A 75 3.77 10.01 -3.84
C LEU A 75 3.60 8.64 -3.18
N LEU A 76 4.11 7.57 -3.80
CA LEU A 76 4.06 6.21 -3.23
C LEU A 76 4.89 6.08 -1.96
N ALA A 77 6.08 6.69 -1.92
CA ALA A 77 6.93 6.71 -0.73
C ALA A 77 6.22 7.37 0.47
N ILE A 78 5.63 8.55 0.25
CA ILE A 78 4.85 9.24 1.29
C ILE A 78 3.59 8.44 1.66
N THR A 79 2.95 7.79 0.70
CA THR A 79 1.79 6.92 0.97
C THR A 79 2.14 5.79 1.92
N GLY A 80 3.30 5.14 1.73
CA GLY A 80 3.83 4.12 2.63
C GLY A 80 4.17 4.68 4.01
N LEU A 81 4.79 5.87 4.06
CA LEU A 81 5.10 6.55 5.32
C LEU A 81 3.84 6.90 6.11
N ILE A 82 2.81 7.44 5.46
CA ILE A 82 1.49 7.70 6.07
C ILE A 82 0.90 6.40 6.60
N ASN A 83 0.96 5.31 5.83
CA ASN A 83 0.37 4.04 6.24
C ASN A 83 1.04 3.49 7.50
N PHE A 84 2.36 3.35 7.46
CA PHE A 84 3.13 2.78 8.56
C PHE A 84 3.14 3.71 9.77
N GLY A 85 3.33 5.01 9.56
CA GLY A 85 3.35 6.03 10.60
C GLY A 85 2.00 6.15 11.30
N LEU A 86 0.89 6.21 10.55
CA LEU A 86 -0.44 6.30 11.15
C LEU A 86 -0.78 5.03 11.94
N PHE A 87 -0.46 3.85 11.41
CA PHE A 87 -0.59 2.61 12.17
C PHE A 87 0.20 2.65 13.48
N GLY A 88 1.47 3.07 13.43
CA GLY A 88 2.33 3.14 14.61
C GLY A 88 1.81 4.13 15.66
N ILE A 89 1.35 5.31 15.23
CA ILE A 89 0.75 6.32 16.10
C ILE A 89 -0.51 5.77 16.75
N LEU A 90 -1.43 5.20 15.96
CA LEU A 90 -2.69 4.69 16.49
C LEU A 90 -2.45 3.52 17.46
N ASN A 91 -1.56 2.60 17.13
CA ASN A 91 -1.21 1.48 18.01
C ASN A 91 -0.55 1.95 19.33
N ALA A 92 0.18 3.06 19.31
CA ALA A 92 0.80 3.63 20.51
C ALA A 92 -0.16 4.50 21.34
N ARG A 93 -1.15 5.13 20.70
CA ARG A 93 -2.05 6.11 21.34
C ARG A 93 -3.42 5.55 21.72
N ALA A 94 -3.84 4.46 21.09
CA ALA A 94 -5.10 3.76 21.36
C ALA A 94 -4.87 2.23 21.41
N PRO A 95 -3.99 1.74 22.31
CA PRO A 95 -3.66 0.31 22.40
C PRO A 95 -4.86 -0.59 22.74
N GLU A 96 -5.92 -0.04 23.32
CA GLU A 96 -7.18 -0.71 23.62
C GLU A 96 -8.00 -1.06 22.37
N ILE A 97 -7.74 -0.40 21.24
CA ILE A 97 -8.40 -0.66 19.96
C ILE A 97 -7.68 -1.80 19.24
N GLN A 98 -8.47 -2.68 18.62
CA GLN A 98 -7.91 -3.80 17.86
C GLN A 98 -6.94 -3.32 16.75
N PRO A 99 -5.73 -3.89 16.64
CA PRO A 99 -4.74 -3.50 15.62
C PRO A 99 -5.25 -3.55 14.19
N ILE A 100 -6.21 -4.42 13.88
CA ILE A 100 -6.82 -4.48 12.55
C ILE A 100 -7.57 -3.18 12.18
N LEU A 101 -8.18 -2.50 13.16
CA LEU A 101 -8.85 -1.22 12.92
C LEU A 101 -7.83 -0.12 12.63
N HIS A 102 -6.67 -0.14 13.31
CA HIS A 102 -5.55 0.76 13.00
C HIS A 102 -5.05 0.56 11.57
N LEU A 103 -4.95 -0.70 11.12
CA LEU A 103 -4.56 -1.04 9.75
C LEU A 103 -5.59 -0.53 8.72
N LEU A 104 -6.88 -0.71 8.98
CA LEU A 104 -7.94 -0.22 8.10
C LEU A 104 -7.92 1.31 7.98
N LEU A 105 -7.76 2.03 9.10
CA LEU A 105 -7.63 3.48 9.10
C LEU A 105 -6.36 3.96 8.38
N ALA A 106 -5.24 3.29 8.59
CA ALA A 106 -4.00 3.53 7.86
C ALA A 106 -4.18 3.40 6.35
N TRP A 107 -4.84 2.32 5.89
CA TRP A 107 -5.15 2.15 4.47
C TRP A 107 -6.13 3.18 3.94
N ALA A 108 -7.19 3.52 4.69
CA ALA A 108 -8.15 4.55 4.28
C ALA A 108 -7.45 5.91 4.08
N ALA A 109 -6.61 6.33 5.02
CA ALA A 109 -5.83 7.57 4.93
C ALA A 109 -4.86 7.54 3.73
N SER A 110 -4.12 6.45 3.56
CA SER A 110 -3.22 6.25 2.42
C SER A 110 -3.95 6.28 1.07
N LEU A 111 -5.13 5.68 0.98
CA LEU A 111 -5.96 5.66 -0.22
C LEU A 111 -6.49 7.06 -0.58
N LEU A 112 -6.92 7.84 0.41
CA LEU A 112 -7.32 9.24 0.21
C LEU A 112 -6.14 10.08 -0.28
N PHE A 113 -4.98 9.94 0.36
CA PHE A 113 -3.76 10.66 -0.01
C PHE A 113 -3.31 10.34 -1.44
N ILE A 114 -3.21 9.05 -1.78
CA ILE A 114 -2.76 8.65 -3.12
C ILE A 114 -3.79 9.03 -4.20
N ALA A 115 -5.09 8.95 -3.91
CA ALA A 115 -6.14 9.36 -4.85
C ALA A 115 -6.04 10.87 -5.15
N PHE A 116 -5.88 11.70 -4.12
CA PHE A 116 -5.69 13.14 -4.27
C PHE A 116 -4.38 13.48 -5.00
N GLY A 117 -3.28 12.81 -4.64
CA GLY A 117 -1.99 13.02 -5.28
C GLY A 117 -1.99 12.65 -6.77
N VAL A 118 -2.59 11.51 -7.13
CA VAL A 118 -2.73 11.10 -8.53
C VAL A 118 -3.64 12.06 -9.30
N TYR A 119 -4.74 12.54 -8.69
CA TYR A 119 -5.59 13.56 -9.30
C TYR A 119 -4.81 14.85 -9.62
N ARG A 120 -3.99 15.32 -8.66
CA ARG A 120 -3.15 16.51 -8.83
C ARG A 120 -2.13 16.34 -9.96
N ILE A 121 -1.39 15.23 -9.99
CA ILE A 121 -0.38 14.96 -11.03
C ILE A 121 -1.01 14.97 -12.44
N LYS A 122 -2.22 14.42 -12.57
CA LYS A 122 -2.94 14.42 -13.86
C LYS A 122 -3.45 15.78 -14.27
N ARG A 123 -3.77 16.66 -13.33
CA ARG A 123 -4.25 18.02 -13.62
C ARG A 123 -3.14 18.92 -14.19
N PHE A 124 -1.88 18.67 -13.82
CA PHE A 124 -0.72 19.47 -14.22
C PHE A 124 0.12 18.83 -15.33
N ARG A 125 -0.39 17.77 -15.97
CA ARG A 125 0.15 17.16 -17.19
C ARG A 125 -0.76 17.49 -18.36
#